data_AF-A0A7V9ZJ20-F1
#
_entry.id   AF-A0A7V9ZJ20-F1
#
_cell.length_a   1.000
_cell.length_b   1.000
_cell.length_c   1.000
_cell.angle_alpha   90.00
_cell.angle_beta   90.00
_cell.angle_gamma   90.00
#
_symmetry.space_group_name_H-M   'P 1'
#
loop_
_entity.id
_entity.type
_entity.pdbx_description
1 polymer ?
#
loop_
_entity_poly.entity_id
_entity_poly.type
_entity_poly.pdbx_seq_one_letter_code
_entity_poly.pdbx_strand_id
1 'polypeptide(L)'
;MTNRYLDGVVPEPPSPDELGPLDKDLQGVFEASFAQMEQAMIDIAPHEALKACWAFVRRCNVFVEEVTPWVLAKDPEKARRLDVVLYLLVDSLRLLALVTAPILPHAADELWRRVGEAGSVHDARFPAEARFGLLRAGAKVETGSPLFPRLEEPSPAGA
;
A
#
# COMPACT_ATOMS: atom_id res chain seq x y z
N MET A 1 2.49 10.58 -4.20
CA MET A 1 2.34 10.87 -5.64
C MET A 1 0.96 11.45 -5.95
N THR A 2 -0.10 10.89 -5.37
CA THR A 2 -1.47 11.40 -5.46
C THR A 2 -1.61 12.89 -5.13
N ASN A 3 -0.96 13.38 -4.07
CA ASN A 3 -0.91 14.84 -3.75
C ASN A 3 -0.36 15.72 -4.88
N ARG A 4 0.54 15.18 -5.70
CA ARG A 4 1.20 15.94 -6.77
C ARG A 4 0.39 15.93 -8.07
N TYR A 5 -0.30 14.83 -8.36
CA TYR A 5 -0.91 14.60 -9.68
C TYR A 5 -2.43 14.62 -9.67
N LEU A 6 -3.07 14.38 -8.53
CA LEU A 6 -4.52 14.26 -8.36
C LEU A 6 -5.03 15.06 -7.15
N ASP A 7 -4.32 16.12 -6.75
CA ASP A 7 -4.69 17.00 -5.61
C ASP A 7 -5.01 16.26 -4.30
N GLY A 8 -4.33 15.12 -4.11
CA GLY A 8 -4.49 14.27 -2.93
C GLY A 8 -5.82 13.52 -2.89
N VAL A 9 -6.57 13.48 -3.99
CA VAL A 9 -7.84 12.77 -4.10
C VAL A 9 -7.61 11.38 -4.66
N VAL A 10 -8.15 10.36 -4.00
CA VAL A 10 -8.19 9.00 -4.53
C VAL A 10 -9.11 8.97 -5.76
N PRO A 11 -8.62 8.53 -6.94
CA PRO A 11 -9.44 8.47 -8.14
C PRO A 11 -10.44 7.30 -8.10
N GLU A 12 -11.30 7.21 -9.12
CA GLU A 12 -12.24 6.08 -9.24
C GLU A 12 -11.49 4.75 -9.43
N PRO A 13 -11.96 3.65 -8.79
CA PRO A 13 -11.38 2.33 -8.95
C PRO A 13 -11.37 1.90 -10.43
N PRO A 14 -10.37 1.09 -10.85
CA PRO A 14 -10.38 0.50 -12.18
C PRO A 14 -11.51 -0.51 -12.35
N SER A 15 -12.11 -0.56 -13.53
CA SER A 15 -12.86 -1.74 -13.95
C SER A 15 -11.91 -2.89 -14.32
N PRO A 16 -12.36 -4.15 -14.30
CA PRO A 16 -11.49 -5.30 -14.57
C PRO A 16 -10.79 -5.29 -15.94
N ASP A 17 -11.40 -4.64 -16.93
CA ASP A 17 -10.87 -4.48 -18.29
C ASP A 17 -9.78 -3.41 -18.40
N GLU A 18 -9.69 -2.49 -17.44
CA GLU A 18 -8.64 -1.46 -17.37
C GLU A 18 -7.33 -1.99 -16.75
N LEU A 19 -7.38 -3.18 -16.14
CA LEU A 19 -6.23 -3.79 -15.48
C LEU A 19 -5.28 -4.44 -16.50
N GLY A 20 -4.09 -3.86 -16.59
CA GLY A 20 -2.99 -4.38 -17.38
C GLY A 20 -2.27 -5.57 -16.72
N PRO A 21 -1.30 -6.20 -17.41
CA PRO A 21 -0.57 -7.35 -16.88
C PRO A 21 0.17 -7.06 -15.57
N LEU A 22 0.83 -5.89 -15.45
CA LEU A 22 1.53 -5.49 -14.23
C LEU A 22 0.58 -5.26 -13.05
N ASP A 23 -0.63 -4.77 -13.31
CA ASP A 23 -1.63 -4.52 -12.28
C ASP A 23 -2.14 -5.85 -11.71
N LYS A 24 -2.42 -6.81 -12.61
CA LYS A 24 -2.84 -8.17 -12.24
C LYS A 24 -1.74 -8.92 -11.51
N ASP A 25 -0.49 -8.75 -11.92
CA ASP A 25 0.65 -9.31 -11.23
C ASP A 25 0.82 -8.73 -9.81
N LEU A 26 0.67 -7.41 -9.64
CA LEU A 26 0.63 -6.78 -8.31
C LEU A 26 -0.47 -7.38 -7.41
N GLN A 27 -1.68 -7.56 -7.96
CA GLN A 27 -2.80 -8.18 -7.25
C GLN A 27 -2.51 -9.64 -6.87
N GLY A 28 -1.99 -10.44 -7.81
CA GLY A 28 -1.65 -11.83 -7.56
C GLY A 28 -0.53 -12.02 -6.53
N VAL A 29 0.48 -11.14 -6.54
CA VAL A 29 1.53 -11.16 -5.52
C VAL A 29 0.98 -10.81 -4.14
N PHE A 30 0.03 -9.87 -4.04
CA PHE A 30 -0.65 -9.61 -2.78
C PHE A 30 -1.41 -10.85 -2.28
N GLU A 31 -2.23 -11.46 -3.13
CA GLU A 31 -3.01 -12.67 -2.77
C GLU A 31 -2.09 -13.79 -2.27
N ALA A 32 -0.99 -14.05 -2.98
CA ALA A 32 0.00 -15.05 -2.57
C ALA A 32 0.69 -14.69 -1.25
N SER A 33 1.09 -13.42 -1.08
CA SER A 33 1.74 -12.94 0.15
C SER A 33 0.79 -13.01 1.35
N PHE A 34 -0.49 -12.70 1.13
CA PHE A 34 -1.54 -12.76 2.14
C PHE A 34 -1.78 -14.20 2.61
N ALA A 35 -1.94 -15.14 1.68
CA ALA A 35 -2.10 -16.55 2.01
C ALA A 35 -0.90 -17.12 2.78
N GLN A 36 0.32 -16.74 2.39
CA GLN A 36 1.54 -17.12 3.11
C GLN A 36 1.59 -16.53 4.52
N MET A 37 1.20 -15.26 4.67
CA MET A 37 1.14 -14.60 5.97
C MET A 37 0.11 -15.28 6.88
N GLU A 38 -1.10 -15.56 6.38
CA GLU A 38 -2.16 -16.23 7.14
C GLU A 38 -1.70 -17.59 7.65
N GLN A 39 -1.09 -18.41 6.78
CA GLN A 39 -0.54 -19.70 7.17
C GLN A 39 0.57 -19.55 8.22
N ALA A 40 1.50 -18.61 8.04
CA ALA A 40 2.57 -18.38 9.00
C ALA A 40 2.04 -17.91 10.38
N MET A 41 0.94 -17.16 10.41
CA MET A 41 0.28 -16.76 11.66
C MET A 41 -0.37 -17.97 12.37
N ILE A 42 -1.00 -18.88 11.61
CA ILE A 42 -1.54 -20.15 12.14
C ILE A 42 -0.42 -21.02 12.74
N ASP A 43 0.74 -21.06 12.08
CA ASP A 43 1.90 -21.83 12.50
C ASP A 43 2.72 -21.15 13.61
N ILE A 44 2.28 -19.99 14.12
CA ILE A 44 2.97 -19.21 15.16
C ILE A 44 4.40 -18.82 14.70
N ALA A 45 4.54 -18.47 13.42
CA ALA A 45 5.78 -18.06 12.77
C ALA A 45 5.74 -16.57 12.33
N PRO A 46 5.74 -15.60 13.28
CA PRO A 46 5.55 -14.18 12.97
C PRO A 46 6.67 -13.58 12.08
N HIS A 47 7.87 -14.17 12.12
CA HIS A 47 8.98 -13.78 11.26
C HIS A 47 8.73 -14.14 9.78
N GLU A 48 8.12 -15.30 9.51
CA GLU A 48 7.72 -15.68 8.15
C GLU A 48 6.49 -14.88 7.70
N ALA A 49 5.55 -14.59 8.60
CA ALA A 49 4.43 -13.69 8.31
C ALA A 49 4.93 -12.30 7.87
N LEU A 50 5.88 -11.72 8.62
CA LEU A 50 6.49 -10.44 8.27
C LEU A 50 7.22 -10.49 6.92
N LYS A 51 7.95 -11.58 6.66
CA LYS A 51 8.67 -11.80 5.40
C LYS A 51 7.73 -11.89 4.21
N ALA A 52 6.56 -12.52 4.37
CA ALA A 52 5.50 -12.57 3.38
C ALA A 52 4.95 -11.16 3.10
N CYS A 53 4.61 -10.38 4.14
CA CYS A 53 4.20 -8.97 3.97
C CYS A 53 5.25 -8.14 3.21
N TRP A 54 6.53 -8.35 3.51
CA TRP A 54 7.63 -7.64 2.85
C TRP A 54 7.83 -8.05 1.38
N ALA A 55 7.38 -9.23 0.97
CA ALA A 55 7.35 -9.60 -0.45
C ALA A 55 6.41 -8.66 -1.23
N PHE A 56 5.24 -8.36 -0.67
CA PHE A 56 4.32 -7.41 -1.27
C PHE A 56 4.87 -5.96 -1.26
N VAL A 57 5.53 -5.52 -0.18
CA VAL A 57 6.22 -4.21 -0.14
C VAL A 57 7.23 -4.09 -1.29
N ARG A 58 8.07 -5.12 -1.49
CA ARG A 58 9.05 -5.13 -2.60
C ARG A 58 8.35 -5.06 -3.96
N ARG A 59 7.26 -5.80 -4.13
CA ARG A 59 6.50 -5.78 -5.39
C ARG A 59 5.89 -4.42 -5.68
N CYS A 60 5.35 -3.73 -4.66
CA CYS A 60 4.83 -2.37 -4.81
C CYS A 60 5.92 -1.40 -5.29
N ASN A 61 7.12 -1.49 -4.73
CA ASN A 61 8.24 -0.65 -5.16
C ASN A 61 8.64 -0.94 -6.60
N VAL A 62 8.77 -2.22 -6.98
CA VAL A 62 9.04 -2.60 -8.37
C VAL A 62 7.92 -2.11 -9.30
N PHE A 63 6.66 -2.20 -8.88
CA PHE A 63 5.51 -1.73 -9.67
C PHE A 63 5.61 -0.25 -9.99
N VAL A 64 5.96 0.60 -9.02
CA VAL A 64 6.18 2.04 -9.22
C VAL A 64 7.24 2.29 -10.31
N GLU A 65 8.35 1.55 -10.26
CA GLU A 65 9.43 1.67 -11.24
C GLU A 65 9.03 1.17 -12.64
N GLU A 66 8.26 0.09 -12.73
CA GLU A 66 7.81 -0.48 -14.01
C GLU A 66 6.76 0.42 -14.69
N VAL A 67 5.80 0.95 -13.93
CA VAL A 67 4.73 1.79 -14.49
C VAL A 67 5.15 3.23 -14.71
N THR A 68 6.23 3.69 -14.06
CA THR A 68 6.79 5.05 -14.19
C THR A 68 5.71 6.15 -14.15
N PRO A 69 4.96 6.31 -13.04
CA PRO A 69 3.81 7.21 -12.98
C PRO A 69 4.15 8.68 -13.28
N TRP A 70 5.40 9.10 -13.03
CA TRP A 70 5.88 10.43 -13.41
C TRP A 70 6.04 10.64 -14.92
N VAL A 71 6.15 9.57 -15.71
CA VAL A 71 6.11 9.62 -17.18
C VAL A 71 4.67 9.68 -17.65
N LEU A 72 3.79 8.84 -17.09
CA LEU A 72 2.36 8.84 -17.38
C LEU A 72 1.74 10.22 -17.14
N ALA A 73 2.12 10.89 -16.04
CA ALA A 73 1.64 12.23 -15.68
C ALA A 73 2.03 13.36 -16.65
N LYS A 74 2.95 13.11 -17.59
CA LYS A 74 3.35 14.09 -18.61
C LYS A 74 2.51 13.98 -19.89
N ASP A 75 1.71 12.93 -20.02
CA ASP A 75 0.97 12.57 -21.22
C ASP A 75 -0.54 12.61 -20.95
N PRO A 76 -1.26 13.66 -21.40
CA PRO A 76 -2.69 13.80 -21.14
C PRO A 76 -3.55 12.64 -21.65
N GLU A 77 -3.12 11.95 -22.72
CA GLU A 77 -3.84 10.79 -23.26
C GLU A 77 -3.76 9.58 -22.31
N LYS A 78 -2.80 9.58 -21.39
CA LYS A 78 -2.60 8.54 -20.37
C LYS A 78 -3.17 8.91 -19.00
N ALA A 79 -3.96 9.98 -18.91
CA ALA A 79 -4.56 10.41 -17.64
C ALA A 79 -5.32 9.29 -16.94
N ARG A 80 -6.20 8.55 -17.64
CA ARG A 80 -6.92 7.43 -17.03
C ARG A 80 -5.99 6.31 -16.57
N ARG A 81 -4.93 6.01 -17.33
CA ARG A 81 -3.93 5.02 -16.92
C ARG A 81 -3.20 5.43 -15.65
N LEU A 82 -2.86 6.72 -15.52
CA LEU A 82 -2.28 7.27 -14.30
C LEU A 82 -3.24 7.12 -13.11
N ASP A 83 -4.53 7.41 -13.29
CA ASP A 83 -5.54 7.24 -12.25
C ASP A 83 -5.59 5.80 -11.73
N VAL A 84 -5.63 4.82 -12.64
CA VAL A 84 -5.63 3.39 -12.28
C VAL A 84 -4.38 3.02 -11.48
N VAL A 85 -3.20 3.46 -11.94
CA VAL A 85 -1.94 3.20 -11.24
C VAL A 85 -1.95 3.81 -9.83
N LEU A 86 -2.38 5.07 -9.71
CA LEU A 86 -2.39 5.77 -8.43
C LEU A 86 -3.46 5.19 -7.48
N TYR A 87 -4.61 4.76 -7.99
CA TYR A 87 -5.59 4.00 -7.22
C TYR A 87 -4.95 2.74 -6.63
N LEU A 88 -4.36 1.89 -7.48
CA LEU A 88 -3.77 0.62 -7.06
C LEU A 88 -2.64 0.82 -6.05
N LEU A 89 -1.84 1.87 -6.19
CA LEU A 89 -0.77 2.19 -5.24
C LEU A 89 -1.32 2.60 -3.87
N VAL A 90 -2.36 3.45 -3.83
CA VAL A 90 -2.97 3.84 -2.54
C VAL A 90 -3.70 2.66 -1.91
N ASP A 91 -4.40 1.85 -2.71
CA ASP A 91 -5.07 0.65 -2.23
C ASP A 91 -4.07 -0.41 -1.74
N SER A 92 -2.90 -0.52 -2.39
CA SER A 92 -1.79 -1.34 -1.88
C SER A 92 -1.31 -0.87 -0.50
N LEU A 93 -1.26 0.44 -0.26
CA LEU A 93 -0.92 0.98 1.07
C LEU A 93 -2.00 0.66 2.11
N ARG A 94 -3.28 0.70 1.75
CA ARG A 94 -4.39 0.25 2.62
C ARG A 94 -4.23 -1.22 2.99
N LEU A 95 -3.93 -2.06 2.00
CA LEU A 95 -3.68 -3.48 2.22
C LEU A 95 -2.44 -3.72 3.08
N LEU A 96 -1.35 -2.96 2.88
CA LEU A 96 -0.16 -3.01 3.71
C LEU A 96 -0.45 -2.65 5.17
N ALA A 97 -1.26 -1.61 5.41
CA ALA A 97 -1.73 -1.28 6.75
C ALA A 97 -2.43 -2.48 7.39
N LEU A 98 -3.39 -3.09 6.67
CA LEU A 98 -4.15 -4.23 7.16
C LEU A 98 -3.27 -5.46 7.49
N VAL A 99 -2.39 -5.87 6.59
CA VAL A 99 -1.56 -7.07 6.79
C VAL A 99 -0.40 -6.86 7.78
N THR A 100 0.00 -5.61 8.02
CA THR A 100 1.06 -5.31 9.02
C THR A 100 0.51 -4.98 10.40
N ALA A 101 -0.81 -4.73 10.54
CA ALA A 101 -1.44 -4.37 11.81
C ALA A 101 -1.13 -5.33 12.98
N PRO A 102 -1.07 -6.68 12.79
CA PRO A 102 -0.74 -7.60 13.88
C PRO A 102 0.70 -7.46 14.41
N ILE A 103 1.61 -6.84 13.65
CA ILE A 103 3.05 -6.76 13.95
C ILE A 103 3.46 -5.30 14.25
N LEU A 104 2.88 -4.33 13.54
CA LEU A 104 3.21 -2.91 13.59
C LEU A 104 1.96 -2.06 13.83
N PRO A 105 1.25 -2.24 14.97
CA PRO A 105 -0.12 -1.75 15.13
C PRO A 105 -0.26 -0.23 15.00
N HIS A 106 0.68 0.54 15.53
CA HIS A 106 0.64 2.01 15.47
C HIS A 106 0.98 2.54 14.06
N ALA A 107 1.97 1.94 13.39
CA ALA A 107 2.36 2.36 12.05
C ALA A 107 1.30 1.98 11.01
N ALA A 108 0.65 0.82 11.19
CA ALA A 108 -0.47 0.38 10.39
C ALA A 108 -1.66 1.34 10.50
N ASP A 109 -2.02 1.72 11.73
CA ASP A 109 -3.16 2.63 11.96
C ASP A 109 -2.89 4.04 11.40
N GLU A 110 -1.67 4.55 11.55
CA GLU A 110 -1.29 5.82 10.93
C GLU A 110 -1.27 5.73 9.39
N LEU A 111 -0.86 4.59 8.82
CA LEU A 111 -0.93 4.38 7.37
C LEU A 111 -2.38 4.34 6.87
N TRP A 112 -3.26 3.64 7.59
CA TRP A 112 -4.70 3.56 7.33
C TRP A 112 -5.35 4.94 7.27
N ARG A 113 -5.09 5.76 8.30
CA ARG A 113 -5.54 7.15 8.36
C ARG A 113 -5.02 7.98 7.17
N ARG A 114 -3.73 7.83 6.82
CA ARG A 114 -3.11 8.59 5.72
C ARG A 114 -3.61 8.23 4.33
N VAL A 115 -4.09 7.02 4.11
CA VAL A 115 -4.72 6.65 2.83
C VAL A 115 -6.18 7.11 2.73
N GLY A 116 -6.71 7.75 3.78
CA GLY A 116 -8.05 8.33 3.79
C GLY A 116 -9.15 7.35 4.18
N GLU A 117 -8.79 6.20 4.76
CA GLU A 117 -9.77 5.28 5.34
C GLU A 117 -10.35 5.82 6.64
N ALA A 118 -11.60 5.45 6.92
CA ALA A 118 -12.28 5.83 8.14
C ALA A 118 -11.97 4.83 9.27
N GLY A 119 -12.12 5.28 10.51
CA GLY A 119 -11.93 4.44 11.70
C GLY A 119 -10.47 4.01 11.90
N SER A 120 -10.29 2.84 12.50
CA SER A 120 -8.99 2.22 12.74
C SER A 120 -8.82 0.98 11.88
N VAL A 121 -7.58 0.69 11.47
CA VAL A 121 -7.23 -0.59 10.84
C VAL A 121 -7.55 -1.78 11.73
N HIS A 122 -7.57 -1.60 13.05
CA HIS A 122 -7.85 -2.64 14.03
C HIS A 122 -9.33 -3.05 14.09
N ASP A 123 -10.20 -2.24 13.49
CA ASP A 123 -11.64 -2.54 13.35
C ASP A 123 -11.95 -3.26 12.02
N ALA A 124 -10.96 -3.40 11.13
CA ALA A 124 -11.14 -3.99 9.81
C ALA A 124 -11.48 -5.49 9.90
N ARG A 125 -12.36 -5.96 9.00
CA ARG A 125 -12.77 -7.37 8.99
C ARG A 125 -11.81 -8.24 8.20
N PHE A 126 -11.02 -9.00 8.92
CA PHE A 126 -10.12 -10.01 8.38
C PHE A 126 -10.84 -11.36 8.17
N PRO A 127 -10.68 -12.06 7.03
CA PRO A 127 -9.90 -11.71 5.82
C PRO A 127 -10.72 -10.93 4.76
N ALA A 128 -12.00 -10.66 4.99
CA ALA A 128 -12.93 -10.12 3.97
C ALA A 128 -12.49 -8.79 3.33
N GLU A 129 -11.76 -7.96 4.07
CA GLU A 129 -11.28 -6.64 3.64
C GLU A 129 -9.84 -6.65 3.11
N ALA A 130 -9.17 -7.81 3.14
CA ALA A 130 -7.84 -8.03 2.58
C ALA A 130 -7.90 -8.36 1.08
N ARG A 131 -8.42 -7.42 0.28
CA ARG A 131 -8.49 -7.51 -1.18
C ARG A 131 -8.53 -6.13 -1.82
N PHE A 132 -8.05 -6.00 -3.06
CA PHE A 132 -8.13 -4.76 -3.83
C PHE A 132 -9.57 -4.35 -4.13
N GLY A 133 -9.76 -3.06 -4.44
CA GLY A 133 -11.03 -2.48 -4.87
C GLY A 133 -11.92 -1.95 -3.74
N LEU A 134 -11.42 -1.91 -2.50
CA LEU A 134 -12.21 -1.45 -1.34
C LEU A 134 -11.92 -0.01 -0.90
N LEU A 135 -10.82 0.57 -1.38
CA LEU A 135 -10.50 1.96 -1.10
C LEU A 135 -11.56 2.90 -1.69
N ARG A 136 -12.08 3.82 -0.88
CA ARG A 136 -13.13 4.74 -1.33
C ARG A 136 -12.58 5.81 -2.29
N ALA A 137 -13.18 5.92 -3.47
CA ALA A 137 -12.96 7.05 -4.37
C ALA A 137 -13.32 8.39 -3.68
N GLY A 138 -12.60 9.44 -4.03
CA GLY A 138 -12.78 10.77 -3.45
C GLY A 138 -12.20 10.95 -2.04
N ALA A 139 -11.67 9.89 -1.41
CA ALA A 139 -10.95 10.02 -0.15
C ALA A 139 -9.73 10.95 -0.31
N LYS A 140 -9.40 11.70 0.74
CA LYS A 140 -8.21 12.56 0.76
C LYS A 140 -7.05 11.81 1.40
N VAL A 141 -5.96 11.69 0.66
CA VAL A 141 -4.71 11.17 1.23
C VAL A 141 -3.96 12.27 1.96
N GLU A 142 -3.30 11.91 3.05
CA GLU A 142 -2.52 12.83 3.85
C GLU A 142 -1.03 12.54 3.74
N THR A 143 -0.24 13.61 3.74
CA THR A 143 1.22 13.50 3.88
C THR A 143 1.59 13.77 5.33
N GLY A 144 2.43 12.92 5.91
CA GLY A 144 2.97 13.12 7.24
C GLY A 144 4.48 12.88 7.28
N SER A 145 5.05 12.94 8.48
CA SER A 145 6.43 12.54 8.74
C SER A 145 6.68 11.09 8.30
N PRO A 146 7.92 10.70 7.94
CA PRO A 146 8.24 9.31 7.63
C PRO A 146 7.73 8.36 8.73
N LEU A 147 7.00 7.31 8.36
CA LEU A 147 6.47 6.33 9.32
C LEU A 147 7.58 5.62 10.10
N PHE A 148 8.73 5.42 9.44
CA PHE A 148 9.92 4.80 9.99
C PHE A 148 11.09 5.78 9.85
N PRO A 149 11.28 6.70 10.80
CA PRO A 149 12.41 7.62 10.77
C PRO A 149 13.72 6.84 10.89
N ARG A 150 14.77 7.33 10.23
CA ARG A 150 16.11 6.75 10.35
C ARG A 150 16.60 6.89 11.79
N LEU A 151 17.13 5.81 12.35
CA LEU A 151 17.80 5.88 13.65
C LEU A 151 19.09 6.69 13.50
N GLU A 152 19.26 7.72 14.34
CA GLU A 152 20.52 8.45 14.45
C GLU A 152 21.51 7.59 15.25
N GLU A 153 22.73 7.45 14.76
CA GLU A 153 23.79 6.85 15.56
C GLU A 153 24.11 7.80 16.73
N PRO A 154 24.22 7.30 17.97
CA PRO A 154 24.57 8.15 19.10
C PRO A 154 25.92 8.81 18.81
N SER A 155 25.96 10.14 18.86
CA SER A 155 27.20 10.90 18.74
C SER A 155 28.22 10.32 19.73
N PRO A 156 29.45 9.98 19.31
CA PRO A 156 30.45 9.50 20.24
C PRO A 156 30.63 10.58 21.30
N ALA A 157 30.34 10.24 22.56
CA ALA A 157 30.64 11.08 23.70
C ALA A 157 32.14 11.39 23.63
N GLY A 158 32.50 12.67 23.58
CA GLY A 158 33.87 13.12 23.45
C GLY A 158 34.78 12.43 24.46
N ALA A 159 35.86 11.84 23.96
CA ALA A 159 36.97 11.33 24.76
C ALA A 159 37.80 12.47 25.35
#